data_AF-A0A545TM78-F1
#
_entry.id   AF-A0A545TM78-F1
#
_cell.length_a   1.000
_cell.length_b   1.000
_cell.length_c   1.000
_cell.angle_alpha   90.00
_cell.angle_beta   90.00
_cell.angle_gamma   90.00
#
_symmetry.space_group_name_H-M   'P 1'
#
loop_
_entity.id
_entity.type
_entity.pdbx_description
1 polymer ?
#
loop_
_entity_poly.entity_id
_entity_poly.type
_entity_poly.pdbx_seq_one_letter_code
_entity_poly.pdbx_strand_id
1 'polypeptide(L)'
;MIDPYLTAKWVHILSSTVLFGTGLGTALHLWLTHLSGNVDAIAVATRNTVRADWAFTTPSVIVQPLSGVALIELAGYDWLESWLVAALALYALAGACWLIVLKLQLRMRELAQEASLQGHGLPDVYFRCARAWFWLGWPAFTAVIVIFWLMVHRPQLW
;
A
#
# COMPACT_ATOMS: atom_id res chain seq x y z
N MET A 1 -5.40 29.46 -18.19
CA MET A 1 -6.19 28.25 -17.86
C MET A 1 -5.21 27.17 -17.41
N ILE A 2 -5.53 26.38 -16.39
CA ILE A 2 -4.66 25.30 -15.93
C ILE A 2 -4.82 24.13 -16.91
N ASP A 3 -3.71 23.54 -17.36
CA ASP A 3 -3.72 22.37 -18.25
C ASP A 3 -4.28 21.13 -17.50
N PRO A 4 -5.38 20.52 -17.99
CA PRO A 4 -5.97 19.32 -17.39
C PRO A 4 -4.99 18.15 -17.31
N TYR A 5 -4.13 17.96 -18.31
CA TYR A 5 -3.15 16.88 -18.33
C TYR A 5 -2.09 17.07 -17.26
N LEU A 6 -1.55 18.28 -17.12
CA LEU A 6 -0.57 18.58 -16.08
C LEU A 6 -1.17 18.45 -14.67
N THR A 7 -2.43 18.82 -14.50
CA THR A 7 -3.16 18.65 -13.24
C THR A 7 -3.34 17.18 -12.88
N ALA A 8 -3.83 16.37 -13.82
CA ALA A 8 -3.98 14.92 -13.63
C ALA A 8 -2.64 14.27 -13.30
N LYS A 9 -1.57 14.66 -14.01
CA LYS A 9 -0.21 14.16 -13.79
C LYS A 9 0.31 14.51 -12.40
N TRP A 10 0.10 15.75 -11.97
CA TRP A 10 0.48 16.19 -10.64
C TRP A 10 -0.26 15.41 -9.55
N VAL A 11 -1.58 15.24 -9.67
CA VAL A 11 -2.39 14.43 -8.74
C VAL A 11 -1.90 12.97 -8.70
N HIS A 12 -1.62 12.38 -9.86
CA HIS A 12 -1.15 11.00 -9.97
C HIS A 12 0.21 10.80 -9.29
N ILE A 13 1.16 11.72 -9.48
CA ILE A 13 2.48 11.67 -8.83
C ILE A 13 2.36 11.87 -7.32
N LEU A 14 1.56 12.84 -6.88
CA LEU A 14 1.35 13.08 -5.45
C LEU A 14 0.73 11.86 -4.77
N SER A 15 -0.33 11.31 -5.37
CA SER A 15 -1.01 10.13 -4.85
C SER A 15 -0.09 8.90 -4.79
N SER A 16 0.76 8.67 -5.80
CA SER A 16 1.66 7.51 -5.81
C SER A 16 2.78 7.66 -4.79
N THR A 17 3.26 8.88 -4.58
CA THR A 17 4.24 9.22 -3.54
C THR A 17 3.66 8.99 -2.14
N VAL A 18 2.42 9.43 -1.89
CA VAL A 18 1.71 9.18 -0.63
C VAL A 18 1.48 7.68 -0.43
N LEU A 19 1.01 6.98 -1.47
CA LEU A 19 0.74 5.54 -1.42
C LEU A 19 1.98 4.74 -1.01
N PHE A 20 3.07 4.92 -1.76
CA PHE A 20 4.29 4.16 -1.55
C PHE A 20 5.03 4.60 -0.27
N GLY A 21 5.17 5.91 -0.05
CA GLY A 21 5.89 6.46 1.09
C GLY A 21 5.20 6.16 2.42
N THR A 22 3.89 6.39 2.52
CA THR A 22 3.13 6.08 3.74
C THR A 22 3.04 4.58 3.97
N GLY A 23 2.83 3.78 2.91
CA GLY A 23 2.82 2.32 3.02
C GLY A 23 4.14 1.78 3.58
N LEU A 24 5.27 2.19 3.00
CA LEU A 24 6.60 1.74 3.44
C LEU A 24 6.92 2.23 4.86
N GLY A 25 6.67 3.51 5.16
CA GLY A 25 6.97 4.10 6.46
C GLY A 25 6.15 3.47 7.59
N THR A 26 4.86 3.25 7.38
CA THR A 26 3.98 2.62 8.38
C THR A 26 4.30 1.14 8.58
N ALA A 27 4.66 0.42 7.51
CA ALA A 27 5.12 -0.97 7.61
C ALA A 27 6.44 -1.06 8.37
N LEU A 28 7.43 -0.23 8.05
CA LEU A 28 8.71 -0.20 8.76
C LEU A 28 8.51 0.11 10.24
N HIS A 29 7.72 1.13 10.56
CA HIS A 29 7.43 1.51 11.94
C HIS A 29 6.79 0.35 12.71
N LEU A 30 5.73 -0.26 12.16
CA LEU A 30 5.06 -1.40 12.81
C LEU A 30 6.00 -2.59 12.99
N TRP A 31 6.84 -2.89 11.99
CA TRP A 31 7.82 -3.97 12.07
C TRP A 31 8.85 -3.74 13.18
N LEU A 32 9.42 -2.54 13.27
CA LEU A 32 10.37 -2.20 14.33
C LEU A 32 9.72 -2.22 15.72
N THR A 33 8.48 -1.74 15.84
CA THR A 33 7.73 -1.83 17.10
C THR A 33 7.42 -3.29 17.45
N HIS A 34 7.08 -4.12 16.47
CA HIS A 34 6.86 -5.55 16.69
C HIS A 34 8.12 -6.25 17.25
N LEU A 35 9.30 -5.93 16.72
CA LEU A 35 10.57 -6.48 17.20
C LEU A 35 10.91 -6.07 18.63
N SER A 36 10.37 -4.95 19.14
CA SER A 36 10.59 -4.52 20.53
C SER A 36 9.94 -5.45 21.56
N GLY A 37 8.94 -6.25 21.17
CA GLY A 37 8.18 -7.10 22.08
C GLY A 37 7.28 -6.35 23.09
N ASN A 38 7.28 -5.02 23.09
CA ASN A 38 6.45 -4.22 23.98
C ASN A 38 4.99 -4.22 23.51
N VAL A 39 4.13 -4.93 24.24
CA VAL A 39 2.71 -5.13 23.88
C VAL A 39 1.94 -3.81 23.77
N ASP A 40 2.15 -2.87 24.69
CA ASP A 40 1.46 -1.58 24.70
C ASP A 40 1.86 -0.73 23.48
N ALA A 41 3.16 -0.71 23.16
CA ALA A 41 3.67 -0.03 21.98
C ALA A 41 3.11 -0.65 20.69
N ILE A 42 3.04 -1.98 20.62
CA ILE A 42 2.48 -2.72 19.48
C ILE A 42 0.99 -2.42 19.32
N ALA A 43 0.22 -2.34 20.41
CA ALA A 43 -1.21 -1.99 20.38
C ALA A 43 -1.44 -0.58 19.80
N VAL A 44 -0.58 0.38 20.16
CA VAL A 44 -0.62 1.73 19.59
C VAL A 44 -0.19 1.74 18.13
N ALA A 45 0.92 1.08 17.79
CA ALA A 45 1.46 1.05 16.44
C ALA A 45 0.48 0.40 15.45
N THR A 46 -0.05 -0.78 15.76
CA THR A 46 -1.06 -1.48 14.92
C THR A 46 -2.31 -0.61 14.69
N ARG A 47 -2.78 0.11 15.72
CA ARG A 47 -3.89 1.05 15.60
C ARG A 47 -3.57 2.21 14.66
N ASN A 48 -2.39 2.81 14.81
CA ASN A 48 -1.95 3.93 13.99
C ASN A 48 -1.73 3.51 12.54
N THR A 49 -1.18 2.33 12.30
CA THR A 49 -1.03 1.76 10.95
C THR A 49 -2.38 1.63 10.25
N VAL A 50 -3.38 1.04 10.92
CA VAL A 50 -4.74 0.95 10.34
C VAL A 50 -5.32 2.34 10.05
N ARG A 51 -5.14 3.31 10.95
CA ARG A 51 -5.60 4.69 10.72
C ARG A 51 -4.91 5.33 9.51
N ALA A 52 -3.61 5.12 9.35
CA ALA A 52 -2.85 5.62 8.22
C ALA A 52 -3.31 4.97 6.91
N ASP A 53 -3.62 3.67 6.91
CA ASP A 53 -4.15 2.99 5.73
C ASP A 53 -5.52 3.52 5.30
N TRP A 54 -6.40 3.83 6.24
CA TRP A 54 -7.69 4.47 5.91
C TRP A 54 -7.53 5.92 5.45
N ALA A 55 -6.61 6.67 6.04
CA ALA A 55 -6.43 8.09 5.76
C ALA A 55 -5.63 8.38 4.48
N PHE A 56 -4.67 7.52 4.12
CA PHE A 56 -3.70 7.80 3.05
C PHE A 56 -3.63 6.71 1.98
N THR A 57 -3.54 5.44 2.38
CA THR A 57 -3.39 4.31 1.45
C THR A 57 -4.67 4.09 0.64
N THR A 58 -5.82 3.99 1.32
CA THR A 58 -7.12 3.71 0.69
C THR A 58 -7.52 4.81 -0.32
N PRO A 59 -7.46 6.11 0.02
CA PRO A 59 -7.73 7.16 -0.95
C PRO A 59 -6.75 7.12 -2.13
N SER A 60 -5.47 6.87 -1.88
CA SER A 60 -4.48 6.77 -2.95
C SER A 60 -4.73 5.57 -3.87
N VAL A 61 -5.16 4.43 -3.32
CA VAL A 61 -5.57 3.26 -4.11
C VAL A 61 -6.77 3.57 -5.01
N ILE A 62 -7.63 4.52 -4.64
CA ILE A 62 -8.74 4.94 -5.50
C ILE A 62 -8.30 6.02 -6.51
N VAL A 63 -7.50 6.99 -6.07
CA VAL A 63 -7.06 8.11 -6.90
C VAL A 63 -6.10 7.65 -8.00
N GLN A 64 -5.26 6.65 -7.76
CA GLN A 64 -4.32 6.13 -8.76
C GLN A 64 -4.98 5.68 -10.06
N PRO A 65 -5.96 4.75 -10.07
CA PRO A 65 -6.63 4.33 -11.31
C PRO A 65 -7.43 5.48 -11.94
N LEU A 66 -8.10 6.32 -11.15
CA LEU A 66 -8.88 7.44 -11.70
C LEU A 66 -7.99 8.46 -12.41
N SER A 67 -6.90 8.85 -11.77
CA SER A 67 -5.92 9.77 -12.39
C SER A 67 -5.14 9.11 -13.53
N GLY A 68 -4.88 7.80 -13.46
CA GLY A 68 -4.27 7.03 -14.53
C GLY A 68 -5.13 6.98 -15.79
N VAL A 69 -6.44 6.68 -15.64
CA VAL A 69 -7.43 6.73 -16.74
C VAL A 69 -7.44 8.11 -17.39
N ALA A 70 -7.51 9.18 -16.57
CA ALA A 70 -7.47 10.54 -17.10
C ALA A 70 -6.18 10.83 -17.88
N LEU A 71 -5.03 10.32 -17.43
CA LEU A 71 -3.76 10.50 -18.13
C LEU A 71 -3.68 9.73 -19.45
N ILE A 72 -4.23 8.51 -19.52
CA ILE A 72 -4.28 7.71 -20.74
C ILE A 72 -5.08 8.45 -21.81
N GLU A 73 -6.30 8.89 -21.45
CA GLU A 73 -7.21 9.59 -22.35
C GLU A 73 -6.65 10.94 -22.79
N LEU A 74 -6.09 11.74 -21.87
CA LEU A 74 -5.55 13.07 -22.18
C LEU A 74 -4.25 13.03 -22.97
N ALA A 75 -3.44 11.97 -22.82
CA ALA A 75 -2.21 11.78 -23.58
C ALA A 75 -2.41 11.02 -24.91
N GLY A 76 -3.60 10.42 -25.12
CA GLY A 76 -3.91 9.63 -26.31
C GLY A 76 -3.16 8.31 -26.39
N TYR A 77 -2.85 7.68 -25.25
CA TYR A 77 -2.23 6.35 -25.23
C TYR A 77 -3.23 5.26 -25.58
N ASP A 78 -2.77 4.23 -26.30
CA ASP A 78 -3.54 2.99 -26.44
C ASP A 78 -3.58 2.25 -25.09
N TRP A 79 -4.75 1.75 -24.72
CA TRP A 79 -4.95 0.92 -23.53
C TRP A 79 -4.16 -0.40 -23.58
N LEU A 80 -3.78 -0.84 -24.79
CA LEU A 80 -3.03 -2.08 -25.03
C LEU A 80 -1.51 -1.88 -25.07
N GLU A 81 -1.03 -0.67 -24.81
CA GLU A 81 0.40 -0.42 -24.61
C GLU A 81 0.97 -1.42 -23.59
N SER A 82 2.02 -2.15 -23.97
CA SER A 82 2.44 -3.33 -23.22
C SER A 82 2.88 -3.00 -21.79
N TRP A 83 3.58 -1.87 -21.60
CA TRP A 83 3.98 -1.39 -20.27
C TRP A 83 2.77 -0.98 -19.42
N LEU A 84 1.69 -0.49 -20.04
CA LEU A 84 0.49 -0.05 -19.36
C LEU A 84 -0.31 -1.25 -18.86
N VAL A 85 -0.53 -2.25 -19.70
CA VAL A 85 -1.17 -3.51 -19.32
C VAL A 85 -0.39 -4.19 -18.19
N ALA A 86 0.95 -4.25 -18.30
CA ALA A 86 1.80 -4.79 -17.24
C ALA A 86 1.66 -4.00 -15.92
N ALA A 87 1.64 -2.66 -15.99
CA ALA A 87 1.46 -1.82 -14.81
C ALA A 87 0.09 -2.02 -14.15
N LEU A 88 -0.99 -2.14 -14.93
CA LEU A 88 -2.34 -2.41 -14.42
C LEU A 88 -2.43 -3.79 -13.76
N ALA A 89 -1.80 -4.81 -14.36
CA ALA A 89 -1.76 -6.16 -13.78
C ALA A 89 -0.99 -6.19 -12.45
N LEU A 90 0.18 -5.52 -12.38
CA LEU A 90 0.95 -5.36 -11.15
C LEU A 90 0.17 -4.55 -10.11
N TYR A 91 -0.58 -3.54 -10.53
CA TYR A 91 -1.41 -2.74 -9.64
C TYR A 91 -2.53 -3.57 -9.02
N ALA A 92 -3.20 -4.41 -9.81
CA ALA A 92 -4.20 -5.35 -9.31
C ALA A 92 -3.60 -6.37 -8.33
N LEU A 93 -2.41 -6.90 -8.63
CA LEU A 93 -1.67 -7.79 -7.72
C LEU A 93 -1.34 -7.09 -6.39
N ALA A 94 -0.77 -5.88 -6.45
CA ALA A 94 -0.44 -5.09 -5.27
C ALA A 94 -1.69 -4.78 -4.44
N GLY A 95 -2.79 -4.39 -5.10
CA GLY A 95 -4.09 -4.14 -4.45
C GLY A 95 -4.66 -5.39 -3.77
N ALA A 96 -4.59 -6.56 -4.41
CA ALA A 96 -5.03 -7.82 -3.83
C ALA A 96 -4.19 -8.20 -2.59
N CYS A 97 -2.86 -8.09 -2.68
CA CYS A 97 -1.96 -8.31 -1.54
C CYS A 97 -2.28 -7.32 -0.40
N TRP A 98 -2.48 -6.05 -0.72
CA TRP A 98 -2.82 -5.01 0.25
C TRP A 98 -4.16 -5.28 0.95
N LEU A 99 -5.20 -5.72 0.24
CA LEU A 99 -6.49 -6.06 0.88
C LEU A 99 -6.37 -7.21 1.88
N ILE A 100 -5.52 -8.20 1.60
CA ILE A 100 -5.24 -9.29 2.54
C ILE A 100 -4.45 -8.74 3.74
N VAL A 101 -3.43 -7.92 3.48
CA VAL A 101 -2.64 -7.21 4.51
C VAL A 101 -3.54 -6.38 5.43
N LEU A 102 -4.52 -5.66 4.89
CA LEU A 102 -5.47 -4.86 5.67
C LEU A 102 -6.29 -5.71 6.64
N LYS A 103 -6.76 -6.89 6.20
CA LYS A 103 -7.47 -7.84 7.07
C LYS A 103 -6.57 -8.33 8.20
N LEU A 104 -5.31 -8.64 7.89
CA LEU A 104 -4.32 -9.06 8.89
C LEU A 104 -4.01 -7.93 9.88
N GLN A 105 -3.86 -6.69 9.42
CA GLN A 105 -3.60 -5.51 10.26
C GLN A 105 -4.76 -5.23 11.22
N LEU A 106 -6.00 -5.34 10.75
CA LEU A 106 -7.19 -5.20 11.61
C LEU A 106 -7.20 -6.27 12.70
N ARG A 107 -6.90 -7.52 12.34
CA ARG A 107 -6.85 -8.62 13.30
C ARG A 107 -5.70 -8.47 14.31
N MET A 108 -4.52 -8.09 13.84
CA MET A 108 -3.36 -7.81 14.70
C MET A 108 -3.64 -6.67 15.68
N ARG A 109 -4.32 -5.62 15.22
CA ARG A 109 -4.74 -4.49 16.05
C ARG A 109 -5.67 -4.95 17.19
N GLU A 110 -6.68 -5.75 16.88
CA GLU A 110 -7.61 -6.28 17.88
C GLU A 110 -6.88 -7.11 18.95
N LEU A 111 -6.06 -8.07 18.50
CA LEU A 111 -5.31 -8.95 19.40
C LEU A 111 -4.30 -8.19 20.26
N ALA A 112 -3.61 -7.20 19.71
CA ALA A 112 -2.66 -6.38 20.46
C ALA A 112 -3.35 -5.46 21.47
N GLN A 113 -4.49 -4.88 21.11
CA GLN A 113 -5.29 -4.07 22.03
C GLN A 113 -5.84 -4.88 23.18
N GLU A 114 -6.37 -6.07 22.91
CA GLU A 114 -6.85 -6.98 23.94
C GLU A 114 -5.73 -7.38 24.91
N ALA A 115 -4.58 -7.79 24.38
CA ALA A 115 -3.41 -8.17 25.18
C ALA A 115 -2.90 -7.02 26.07
N SER A 116 -2.84 -5.80 25.53
CA SER A 116 -2.47 -4.59 26.27
C SER A 116 -3.46 -4.29 27.40
N LEU A 117 -4.77 -4.37 27.14
CA LEU A 117 -5.81 -4.10 28.14
C LEU A 117 -5.84 -5.14 29.26
N GLN A 118 -5.62 -6.41 28.93
CA GLN A 118 -5.68 -7.51 29.90
C GLN A 118 -4.33 -7.78 30.59
N GLY A 119 -3.24 -7.10 30.17
CA GLY A 119 -1.92 -7.25 30.76
C GLY A 119 -1.26 -8.61 30.49
N HIS A 120 -1.62 -9.29 29.41
CA HIS A 120 -1.02 -10.57 29.01
C HIS A 120 -0.19 -10.45 27.73
N GLY A 121 0.64 -11.45 27.45
CA GLY A 121 1.46 -11.49 26.23
C GLY A 121 0.62 -11.65 24.95
N LEU A 122 1.21 -11.33 23.80
CA LEU A 122 0.54 -11.51 22.50
C LEU A 122 0.27 -12.99 22.22
N PRO A 123 -0.93 -13.36 21.74
CA PRO A 123 -1.26 -14.76 21.45
C PRO A 123 -0.57 -15.26 20.17
N ASP A 124 -0.37 -16.58 20.04
CA ASP A 124 0.26 -17.20 18.85
C ASP A 124 -0.39 -16.82 17.52
N VAL A 125 -1.71 -16.57 17.55
CA VAL A 125 -2.49 -16.12 16.39
C VAL A 125 -1.92 -14.79 15.85
N TYR A 126 -1.52 -13.87 16.74
CA TYR A 126 -0.93 -12.59 16.36
C TYR A 126 0.36 -12.80 15.56
N PHE A 127 1.25 -13.68 16.02
CA PHE A 127 2.52 -13.93 15.35
C PHE A 127 2.36 -14.60 13.98
N ARG A 128 1.34 -15.45 13.80
CA ARG A 128 0.97 -15.98 12.48
C ARG A 128 0.50 -14.88 11.54
N CYS A 129 -0.35 -13.98 12.02
CA CYS A 129 -0.78 -12.82 11.25
C CYS A 129 0.39 -11.90 10.89
N ALA A 130 1.28 -11.59 11.85
CA ALA A 130 2.45 -10.74 11.64
C ALA A 130 3.40 -11.32 10.57
N ARG A 131 3.61 -12.64 10.59
CA ARG A 131 4.44 -13.33 9.58
C ARG A 131 3.82 -13.28 8.19
N ALA A 132 2.52 -13.57 8.07
CA ALA A 132 1.82 -13.48 6.80
C ALA A 132 1.80 -12.04 6.27
N TRP A 133 1.58 -11.07 7.15
CA TRP A 133 1.61 -9.63 6.85
C TRP A 133 2.97 -9.20 6.30
N PHE A 134 4.07 -9.61 6.95
CA PHE A 134 5.42 -9.30 6.51
C PHE A 134 5.73 -9.87 5.11
N TRP A 135 5.40 -11.15 4.88
CA TRP A 135 5.66 -11.79 3.59
C TRP A 135 4.79 -11.26 2.46
N LEU A 136 3.53 -10.88 2.72
CA LEU A 136 2.67 -10.24 1.72
C LEU A 136 3.09 -8.81 1.39
N GLY A 137 3.84 -8.15 2.27
CA GLY A 137 4.42 -6.84 1.97
C GLY A 137 5.38 -6.87 0.78
N TRP A 138 6.24 -7.90 0.69
CA TRP A 138 7.23 -8.02 -0.38
C TRP A 138 6.65 -8.00 -1.80
N PRO A 139 5.70 -8.88 -2.19
CA PRO A 139 5.12 -8.83 -3.53
C PRO A 139 4.40 -7.51 -3.81
N ALA A 140 3.75 -6.91 -2.81
CA ALA A 140 3.09 -5.61 -2.98
C ALA A 140 4.10 -4.48 -3.24
N PHE A 141 5.14 -4.34 -2.42
CA PHE A 141 6.15 -3.28 -2.58
C PHE A 141 6.99 -3.48 -3.85
N THR A 142 7.39 -4.71 -4.15
CA THR A 142 8.11 -5.02 -5.40
C THR A 142 7.27 -4.68 -6.62
N ALA A 143 5.97 -5.01 -6.61
CA ALA A 143 5.07 -4.63 -7.71
C ALA A 143 5.02 -3.10 -7.89
N VAL A 144 4.88 -2.33 -6.82
CA VAL A 144 4.86 -0.84 -6.90
C VAL A 144 6.19 -0.27 -7.42
N ILE A 145 7.33 -0.82 -7.01
CA ILE A 145 8.65 -0.42 -7.53
C ILE A 145 8.74 -0.67 -9.04
N VAL A 146 8.30 -1.85 -9.50
CA VAL A 146 8.28 -2.17 -10.93
C VAL A 146 7.30 -1.26 -11.68
N ILE A 147 6.14 -0.93 -11.12
CA ILE A 147 5.20 0.05 -11.70
C ILE A 147 5.88 1.40 -11.88
N PHE A 148 6.62 1.92 -10.89
CA PHE A 148 7.37 3.17 -11.05
C PHE A 148 8.36 3.08 -12.22
N TRP A 149 9.09 1.98 -12.33
CA TRP A 149 10.02 1.79 -13.44
C TRP A 149 9.32 1.79 -14.81
N LEU A 150 8.16 1.11 -14.92
CA LEU A 150 7.32 1.07 -16.13
C LEU A 150 6.80 2.46 -16.50
N MET A 151 6.32 3.24 -15.53
CA MET A 151 5.81 4.60 -15.76
C MET A 151 6.87 5.56 -16.27
N VAL A 152 8.14 5.35 -15.87
CA VAL A 152 9.26 6.17 -16.34
C VAL A 152 9.72 5.75 -17.74
N HIS A 153 9.98 4.46 -17.94
CA HIS A 153 10.66 3.96 -19.15
C HIS A 153 9.70 3.62 -20.29
N ARG A 154 8.45 3.27 -19.99
CA ARG A 154 7.40 2.90 -20.96
C ARG A 154 7.90 1.94 -22.06
N PRO A 155 8.52 0.81 -21.71
CA PRO A 155 9.10 -0.10 -22.69
C PRO A 155 8.04 -0.85 -23.51
N GLN A 156 8.38 -1.19 -24.75
CA GLN A 156 7.66 -2.24 -25.47
C GLN A 156 8.11 -3.61 -24.96
N LEU A 157 7.21 -4.36 -24.35
CA LEU A 157 7.50 -5.65 -23.70
C LEU A 157 7.16 -6.85 -24.61
N TRP A 158 6.23 -6.67 -25.54
CA TRP A 158 5.84 -7.65 -26.56
C TRP A 158 5.45 -6.96 -27.87
#